data_AF-G3V393-F1
#
_entry.id   AF-G3V393-F1
#
_cell.length_a   1.000
_cell.length_b   1.000
_cell.length_c   1.000
_cell.angle_alpha   90.00
_cell.angle_beta   90.00
_cell.angle_gamma   90.00
#
_symmetry.space_group_name_H-M   'P 1'
#
loop_
_entity.id
_entity.type
_entity.pdbx_description
1 polymer ?
#
loop_
_entity_poly.entity_id
_entity_poly.type
_entity_poly.pdbx_seq_one_letter_code
_entity_poly.pdbx_strand_id
1 'polypeptide(L)' 'MMQGRFHMYEGYPLWKVTFPVRVFHLLGVDTLVVTNAAGGLNPKFEVGDIMLIRDHINLPG' A
#
# COMPACT_ATOMS: atom_id res chain seq x y z
N MET A 1 12.57 4.72 6.28
CA MET A 1 11.18 4.24 6.30
C MET A 1 10.25 5.42 6.09
N MET A 2 9.14 5.24 5.36
CA MET A 2 8.09 6.28 5.31
C MET A 2 7.17 6.15 6.52
N GLN A 3 7.11 7.18 7.35
CA GLN A 3 6.18 7.26 8.48
C GLN A 3 4.93 8.05 8.07
N GLY A 4 4.10 7.41 7.25
CA GLY A 4 2.98 8.03 6.54
C GLY A 4 2.97 7.59 5.07
N ARG A 5 1.82 7.68 4.43
CA ARG A 5 1.66 7.43 2.98
C ARG A 5 0.57 8.35 2.44
N PHE A 6 0.50 8.46 1.13
CA PHE A 6 -0.51 9.25 0.43
C PHE A 6 -1.59 8.35 -0.14
N HIS A 7 -2.79 8.89 -0.26
CA HIS A 7 -3.94 8.21 -0.81
C HIS A 7 -4.61 9.08 -1.88
N MET A 8 -5.19 8.42 -2.87
CA MET A 8 -5.92 9.10 -3.95
C MET A 8 -7.12 9.88 -3.42
N TYR A 9 -7.80 9.40 -2.37
CA TYR A 9 -8.96 10.10 -1.79
C TYR A 9 -8.60 11.44 -1.14
N GLU A 10 -7.32 11.73 -0.93
CA GLU A 10 -6.83 13.04 -0.46
C GLU A 10 -6.77 14.08 -1.61
N GLY A 11 -7.14 13.70 -2.84
CA GLY A 11 -7.09 14.54 -4.03
C GLY A 11 -5.77 14.48 -4.79
N TYR A 12 -4.83 13.62 -4.38
CA TYR A 12 -3.57 13.44 -5.09
C TYR A 12 -3.75 12.59 -6.36
N PRO A 13 -3.23 13.02 -7.52
CA PRO A 13 -3.16 12.15 -8.69
C PRO A 13 -2.21 10.96 -8.42
N LEU A 14 -2.45 9.83 -9.10
CA LEU A 14 -1.72 8.58 -8.85
C LEU A 14 -0.21 8.70 -8.98
N TRP A 15 0.28 9.57 -9.88
CA TRP A 15 1.72 9.81 -10.02
C TRP A 15 2.32 10.46 -8.78
N LYS A 16 1.59 11.29 -8.02
CA LYS A 16 2.06 11.84 -6.74
C LYS A 16 2.08 10.77 -5.65
N VAL A 17 1.02 9.96 -5.59
CA VAL A 17 0.90 8.87 -4.60
C VAL A 17 2.06 7.87 -4.74
N THR A 18 2.43 7.54 -5.98
CA THR A 18 3.46 6.53 -6.27
C THR A 18 4.87 7.09 -6.45
N PHE A 19 5.04 8.42 -6.45
CA PHE A 19 6.35 9.06 -6.67
C PHE A 19 7.46 8.54 -5.72
N PRO A 20 7.22 8.38 -4.40
CA PRO A 20 8.26 7.91 -3.48
C PRO A 20 8.82 6.53 -3.84
N VAL A 21 8.01 5.64 -4.43
CA VAL A 21 8.47 4.30 -4.86
C VAL A 21 9.57 4.40 -5.91
N ARG A 22 9.43 5.32 -6.88
CA ARG A 22 10.46 5.56 -7.91
C ARG A 22 11.71 6.19 -7.31
N VAL A 23 11.57 7.06 -6.32
CA VAL A 23 12.71 7.62 -5.58
C VAL A 23 13.49 6.50 -4.87
N PHE A 24 12.81 5.56 -4.22
CA PHE A 24 13.49 4.43 -3.55
C PHE A 24 14.29 3.57 -4.51
N HIS A 25 13.74 3.29 -5.69
CA HIS A 25 14.49 2.58 -6.73
C HIS A 25 15.78 3.32 -7.13
N LEU A 26 15.70 4.65 -7.36
CA LEU A 26 16.88 5.46 -7.70
C LEU A 26 17.89 5.57 -6.56
N LEU A 27 17.44 5.43 -5.31
CA LEU A 27 18.31 5.35 -4.13
C LEU A 27 18.94 3.95 -3.95
N GLY A 28 18.67 3.00 -4.84
CA GLY A 28 19.25 1.66 -4.83
C GLY A 28 18.49 0.64 -3.97
N VAL A 29 17.24 0.92 -3.57
CA VAL A 29 16.40 -0.06 -2.88
C VAL A 29 15.93 -1.12 -3.88
N ASP A 30 16.13 -2.39 -3.54
CA ASP A 30 15.74 -3.55 -4.35
C ASP A 30 14.40 -4.18 -3.92
N THR A 31 13.97 -3.90 -2.68
CA THR A 31 12.82 -4.54 -2.05
C THR A 31 11.91 -3.50 -1.43
N LEU A 32 10.62 -3.55 -1.77
CA LEU A 32 9.58 -2.72 -1.16
C LEU A 32 8.64 -3.58 -0.31
N VAL A 33 8.57 -3.28 0.98
CA VAL A 33 7.54 -3.84 1.87
C VAL A 33 6.38 -2.86 1.96
N VAL A 34 5.19 -3.30 1.57
CA VAL A 34 3.95 -2.50 1.66
C VAL A 34 3.09 -2.99 2.82
N THR A 35 2.57 -2.05 3.61
CA THR A 35 1.63 -2.31 4.70
C THR A 35 0.41 -1.41 4.55
N ASN A 36 -0.74 -1.86 5.04
CA ASN A 36 -1.97 -1.07 5.11
C ASN A 36 -2.84 -1.55 6.27
N ALA A 37 -3.90 -0.80 6.56
CA ALA A 37 -5.03 -1.28 7.35
C ALA A 37 -6.15 -1.68 6.38
N ALA A 38 -6.83 -2.80 6.66
CA ALA A 38 -7.92 -3.31 5.84
C ALA A 38 -9.04 -3.87 6.69
N GLY A 39 -10.25 -3.91 6.14
CA GLY A 39 -11.37 -4.67 6.68
C GLY A 39 -11.30 -6.12 6.20
N GLY A 40 -11.33 -7.09 7.12
CA GLY A 40 -11.35 -8.52 6.79
C GLY A 40 -12.75 -8.96 6.35
N LEU A 41 -12.87 -9.48 5.13
CA LEU A 41 -14.13 -10.08 4.63
C LEU A 41 -14.19 -11.60 4.88
N ASN A 42 -13.05 -12.24 5.11
CA ASN A 42 -13.01 -13.65 5.49
C ASN A 42 -13.47 -13.80 6.95
N PRO A 43 -14.55 -14.54 7.25
CA PRO A 43 -15.07 -14.67 8.61
C PRO A 43 -14.11 -15.32 9.62
N LYS A 44 -12.98 -15.87 9.16
CA LYS A 44 -11.94 -16.45 10.01
C LYS A 44 -10.86 -15.45 10.44
N PHE A 45 -10.88 -14.23 9.91
CA PHE A 45 -9.92 -13.20 10.29
C PHE A 45 -10.43 -12.46 11.52
N GLU A 46 -9.53 -12.24 12.47
CA GLU A 46 -9.79 -11.50 13.69
C GLU A 46 -9.12 -10.12 13.65
N VAL A 47 -9.61 -9.19 14.46
CA VAL A 47 -9.00 -7.87 14.61
C VAL A 47 -7.58 -8.04 15.17
N GLY A 48 -6.59 -7.50 14.44
CA GLY A 48 -5.18 -7.58 14.82
C GLY A 48 -4.40 -8.67 14.08
N ASP A 49 -5.06 -9.53 13.30
CA ASP A 49 -4.38 -10.52 12.48
C ASP A 49 -3.49 -9.85 11.41
N ILE A 50 -2.32 -10.46 11.18
CA ILE A 50 -1.46 -10.12 10.05
C ILE A 50 -1.80 -11.05 8.89
N MET A 51 -2.25 -10.47 7.78
CA MET A 51 -2.57 -11.18 6.55
C MET A 51 -1.55 -10.85 5.46
N LEU A 52 -0.97 -11.88 4.85
CA LEU A 52 -0.14 -11.71 3.64
C LEU A 52 -1.04 -11.42 2.42
N ILE A 53 -0.68 -10.37 1.68
CA ILE A 53 -1.31 -10.05 0.39
C ILE A 53 -0.70 -10.97 -0.65
N ARG A 54 -1.43 -12.03 -1.02
CA ARG A 54 -1.01 -12.93 -2.09
C ARG A 54 -1.25 -12.33 -3.48
N ASP A 55 -2.34 -11.57 -3.63
CA ASP A 55 -2.74 -10.92 -4.88
C ASP A 55 -3.63 -9.69 -4.58
N HIS A 56 -3.97 -8.89 -5.58
CA HIS A 56 -4.81 -7.69 -5.44
C HIS A 56 -5.78 -7.47 -6.61
N ILE A 57 -6.87 -6.75 -6.35
CA ILE A 57 -7.83 -6.26 -7.36
C ILE A 57 -7.84 -4.74 -7.31
N ASN A 58 -7.56 -4.09 -8.45
CA ASN A 58 -7.61 -2.63 -8.57
C ASN A 58 -8.98 -2.19 -9.10
N LEU A 59 -9.90 -1.86 -8.18
CA LEU A 59 -11.25 -1.37 -8.51
C LEU A 59 -11.37 0.12 -8.90
N PRO A 60 -10.52 1.05 -8.41
CA PRO A 60 -10.52 2.42 -8.89
C PRO A 60 -10.52 2.54 -10.42
N GLY A 61 -11.38 3.42 -10.95
CA GLY A 61 -11.53 3.73 -12.39
C GLY A 61 -11.09 5.14 -12.73
#